data_AF-V5U3Q1-F1
#
_entry.id   AF-V5U3Q1-F1
#
_cell.length_a   1.000
_cell.length_b   1.000
_cell.length_c   1.000
_cell.angle_alpha   90.00
_cell.angle_beta   90.00
_cell.angle_gamma   90.00
#
_symmetry.space_group_name_H-M   'P 1'
#
loop_
_entity.id
_entity.type
_entity.pdbx_description
1 polymer ?
#
loop_
_entity_poly.entity_id
_entity_poly.type
_entity_poly.pdbx_seq_one_letter_code
_entity_poly.pdbx_strand_id
1 'polypeptide(L)'
;MAEIEDGYTRLANALYDELIGADLTKNQSKVAHAICRKTYGFGKKMDRISDSQLAQLTRLPRQKVNKAKNELIAMKVIRRDGQLIGPNKEISEWQIEGCHYSGDNVTAMVTNSVTKTVTALSPKQGHTKETITKEKKETTQTHEVGLSDVVSEKPLTPRQLGTNPRATGTNPRSKLPVFDRERLKETWNCKAERFGLPKIRSVTTTVENGIKRLWVSYLKQCKELKREPKDIDSLLNGYLEHGYQPTPWAMGQNPEGKRYGIETALRQEKIDQILGADS
;
A
#
# COMPACT_ATOMS: atom_id res chain seq x y z
N MET A 1 -9.41 -37.21 16.71
CA MET A 1 -10.65 -36.44 16.93
C MET A 1 -10.26 -35.17 17.68
N ALA A 2 -11.13 -34.17 17.86
CA ALA A 2 -10.79 -33.04 18.72
C ALA A 2 -11.19 -33.39 20.15
N GLU A 3 -10.21 -33.62 21.03
CA GLU A 3 -10.43 -33.99 22.42
C GLU A 3 -10.28 -32.77 23.32
N ILE A 4 -11.02 -32.71 24.43
CA ILE A 4 -10.95 -31.56 25.37
C ILE A 4 -9.55 -31.46 26.00
N GLU A 5 -8.82 -32.58 26.06
CA GLU A 5 -7.44 -32.70 26.53
C GLU A 5 -6.44 -31.95 25.65
N ASP A 6 -6.73 -31.76 24.35
CA ASP A 6 -5.92 -30.94 23.43
C ASP A 6 -6.06 -29.42 23.70
N GLY A 7 -6.85 -29.07 24.72
CA GLY A 7 -7.05 -27.73 25.21
C GLY A 7 -8.21 -27.00 24.53
N TYR A 8 -8.67 -25.94 25.20
CA TYR A 8 -9.81 -25.13 24.76
C TYR A 8 -9.52 -23.64 24.89
N THR A 9 -10.28 -22.84 24.15
CA THR A 9 -10.19 -21.38 24.21
C THR A 9 -11.21 -20.86 25.21
N ARG A 10 -10.74 -20.33 26.34
CA ARG A 10 -11.60 -19.69 27.35
C ARG A 10 -12.00 -18.29 26.89
N LEU A 11 -13.16 -18.17 26.26
CA LEU A 11 -13.75 -16.90 25.88
C LEU A 11 -15.06 -16.70 26.66
N ALA A 12 -15.32 -15.46 27.09
CA ALA A 12 -16.59 -15.16 27.75
C ALA A 12 -17.73 -15.35 26.75
N ASN A 13 -18.79 -16.08 27.14
CA ASN A 13 -19.91 -16.40 26.26
C ASN A 13 -20.49 -15.12 25.64
N ALA A 14 -20.76 -14.09 26.45
CA ALA A 14 -21.26 -12.80 25.95
C ALA A 14 -20.38 -12.19 24.84
N LEU A 15 -19.05 -12.25 24.98
CA LEU A 15 -18.14 -11.74 23.93
C LEU A 15 -18.18 -12.61 22.67
N TYR A 16 -18.39 -13.92 22.83
CA TYR A 16 -18.47 -14.84 21.70
C TYR A 16 -19.81 -14.77 20.98
N ASP A 17 -20.90 -14.60 21.72
CA ASP A 17 -22.26 -14.45 21.19
C ASP A 17 -22.35 -13.18 20.33
N GLU A 18 -21.79 -12.07 20.80
CA GLU A 18 -21.69 -10.83 20.04
C GLU A 18 -20.79 -10.97 18.80
N LEU A 19 -19.71 -11.75 18.90
CA LEU A 19 -18.86 -12.04 17.74
C LEU A 19 -19.59 -12.89 16.68
N ILE A 20 -20.51 -13.74 17.09
CA ILE A 20 -21.37 -14.56 16.22
C ILE A 20 -22.47 -13.70 15.59
N GLY A 21 -23.11 -12.83 16.38
CA GLY A 21 -24.20 -11.95 15.93
C GLY A 21 -23.74 -10.74 15.11
N ALA A 22 -22.46 -10.38 15.18
CA ALA A 22 -21.90 -9.27 14.43
C ALA A 22 -21.94 -9.51 12.90
N ASP A 23 -22.37 -8.49 12.15
CA ASP A 23 -22.41 -8.46 10.68
C ASP A 23 -21.00 -8.32 10.04
N LEU A 24 -20.13 -9.27 10.37
CA LEU A 24 -18.78 -9.35 9.85
C LEU A 24 -18.75 -10.10 8.52
N THR A 25 -17.94 -9.62 7.58
CA THR A 25 -17.66 -10.39 6.37
C THR A 25 -16.96 -11.71 6.74
N LYS A 26 -17.12 -12.74 5.90
CA LYS A 26 -16.47 -14.06 6.09
C LYS A 26 -14.97 -13.99 6.43
N ASN A 27 -14.24 -13.04 5.84
CA ASN A 27 -12.81 -12.88 6.10
C ASN A 27 -12.55 -12.20 7.45
N GLN A 28 -13.37 -11.21 7.81
CA GLN A 28 -13.31 -10.55 9.12
C GLN A 28 -13.62 -11.55 10.23
N SER A 29 -14.70 -12.33 10.15
CA SER A 29 -15.03 -13.33 11.17
C SER A 29 -13.88 -14.33 11.36
N LYS A 30 -13.33 -14.87 10.26
CA LYS A 30 -12.16 -15.75 10.31
C LYS A 30 -10.98 -15.14 11.07
N VAL A 31 -10.64 -13.89 10.75
CA VAL A 31 -9.53 -13.18 11.39
C VAL A 31 -9.82 -12.89 12.86
N ALA A 32 -11.05 -12.52 13.21
CA ALA A 32 -11.45 -12.28 14.59
C ALA A 32 -11.35 -13.55 15.45
N HIS A 33 -11.90 -14.69 14.97
CA HIS A 33 -11.75 -15.98 15.64
C HIS A 33 -10.28 -16.41 15.78
N ALA A 34 -9.47 -16.19 14.74
CA ALA A 34 -8.04 -16.49 14.77
C ALA A 34 -7.31 -15.66 15.84
N ILE A 35 -7.67 -14.39 16.01
CA ILE A 35 -7.10 -13.52 17.05
C ILE A 35 -7.55 -14.01 18.43
N CYS A 36 -8.84 -14.32 18.64
CA CYS A 36 -9.33 -14.91 19.89
C CYS A 36 -8.59 -16.21 20.25
N ARG A 37 -8.35 -17.09 19.27
CA ARG A 37 -7.61 -18.35 19.48
C ARG A 37 -6.14 -18.10 19.83
N LYS A 38 -5.51 -17.06 19.27
CA LYS A 38 -4.10 -16.70 19.52
C LYS A 38 -3.89 -15.88 20.79
N THR A 39 -4.94 -15.30 21.37
CA THR A 39 -4.88 -14.60 22.66
C THR A 39 -5.43 -15.47 23.78
N TYR A 40 -6.75 -15.62 23.88
CA TYR A 40 -7.42 -16.36 24.94
C TYR A 40 -7.12 -17.85 24.93
N GLY A 41 -6.85 -18.40 23.74
CA GLY A 41 -6.42 -19.80 23.61
C GLY A 41 -5.00 -20.05 24.14
N PHE A 42 -4.29 -19.00 24.57
CA PHE A 42 -3.01 -19.05 25.30
C PHE A 42 -3.12 -18.39 26.69
N GLY A 43 -4.34 -18.11 27.17
CA GLY A 43 -4.58 -17.47 28.47
C GLY A 43 -4.23 -15.98 28.54
N LYS A 44 -4.02 -15.31 27.40
CA LYS A 44 -3.65 -13.89 27.34
C LYS A 44 -4.81 -13.02 26.85
N LYS A 45 -4.94 -11.80 27.38
CA LYS A 45 -5.95 -10.83 26.89
C LYS A 45 -5.56 -10.23 25.52
N MET A 46 -4.27 -9.97 25.33
CA MET A 46 -3.68 -9.38 24.13
C MET A 46 -2.37 -10.12 23.85
N ASP A 47 -1.98 -10.27 22.58
CA ASP A 47 -0.69 -10.87 22.22
C ASP A 47 -0.10 -10.20 20.97
N ARG A 48 1.20 -10.37 20.76
CA ARG A 48 1.89 -9.93 19.55
C ARG A 48 1.72 -11.00 18.47
N ILE A 49 0.78 -10.78 17.56
CA ILE A 49 0.44 -11.75 16.50
C ILE A 49 0.85 -11.19 15.14
N SER A 50 1.63 -11.96 14.38
CA SER A 50 2.04 -11.57 13.03
C SER A 50 0.95 -11.89 11.99
N ASP A 51 0.91 -11.10 10.91
CA ASP A 51 -0.02 -11.36 9.80
C ASP A 51 0.22 -12.70 9.11
N SER A 52 1.45 -13.22 9.15
CA SER A 52 1.77 -14.55 8.60
C SER A 52 1.16 -15.67 9.44
N GLN A 53 1.18 -15.56 10.78
CA GLN A 53 0.54 -16.52 11.67
C GLN A 53 -0.98 -16.53 11.47
N LEU A 54 -1.60 -15.36 11.32
CA LEU A 54 -3.03 -15.24 11.04
C LEU A 54 -3.39 -15.79 9.64
N ALA A 55 -2.56 -15.53 8.63
CA ALA A 55 -2.75 -16.08 7.29
C ALA A 55 -2.73 -17.61 7.28
N GLN A 56 -1.78 -18.21 7.99
CA GLN A 56 -1.68 -19.66 8.12
C GLN A 56 -2.92 -20.24 8.83
N LEU A 57 -3.37 -19.64 9.93
CA LEU A 57 -4.50 -20.14 10.71
C LEU A 57 -5.84 -19.98 9.97
N THR A 58 -6.05 -18.84 9.29
CA THR A 58 -7.29 -18.53 8.57
C THR A 58 -7.37 -19.14 7.16
N ARG A 59 -6.23 -19.62 6.65
CA ARG A 59 -6.04 -20.07 5.26
C ARG A 59 -6.42 -18.99 4.26
N LEU A 60 -6.01 -17.75 4.55
CA LEU A 60 -6.25 -16.58 3.71
C LEU A 60 -4.91 -15.98 3.24
N PRO A 61 -4.86 -15.37 2.04
CA PRO A 61 -3.70 -14.60 1.64
C PRO A 61 -3.43 -13.46 2.62
N ARG A 62 -2.16 -13.18 2.90
CA ARG A 62 -1.72 -12.16 3.88
C ARG A 62 -2.33 -10.79 3.63
N GLN A 63 -2.54 -10.41 2.36
CA GLN A 63 -3.18 -9.14 1.99
C GLN A 63 -4.64 -9.06 2.48
N LYS A 64 -5.41 -10.15 2.37
CA LYS A 64 -6.80 -10.22 2.83
C LYS A 64 -6.86 -10.18 4.36
N VAL A 65 -5.94 -10.86 5.03
CA VAL A 65 -5.80 -10.81 6.50
C VAL A 65 -5.49 -9.39 6.97
N ASN A 66 -4.53 -8.72 6.33
CA ASN A 66 -4.15 -7.37 6.72
C ASN A 66 -5.31 -6.39 6.55
N LYS A 67 -6.04 -6.47 5.42
CA LYS A 67 -7.26 -5.69 5.18
C LYS A 67 -8.31 -5.95 6.27
N ALA A 68 -8.71 -7.21 6.46
CA ALA A 68 -9.73 -7.58 7.44
C ALA A 68 -9.35 -7.20 8.88
N LYS A 69 -8.07 -7.38 9.27
CA LYS A 69 -7.55 -6.97 10.58
C LYS A 69 -7.69 -5.46 10.80
N ASN A 70 -7.35 -4.64 9.80
CA ASN A 70 -7.44 -3.19 9.94
C ASN A 70 -8.90 -2.72 9.98
N GLU A 71 -9.79 -3.35 9.21
CA GLU A 71 -11.23 -3.10 9.28
C GLU A 71 -11.81 -3.44 10.66
N LEU A 72 -11.43 -4.59 11.23
CA LEU A 72 -11.86 -4.99 12.60
C LEU A 72 -11.38 -4.02 13.69
N ILE A 73 -10.21 -3.41 13.50
CA ILE A 73 -9.71 -2.36 14.39
C ILE A 73 -10.48 -1.06 14.21
N ALA A 74 -10.82 -0.70 12.97
CA ALA A 74 -11.65 0.47 12.68
C ALA A 74 -13.06 0.33 13.28
N MET A 75 -13.65 -0.86 13.17
CA MET A 75 -14.94 -1.21 13.79
C MET A 75 -14.85 -1.43 15.31
N LYS A 76 -13.67 -1.27 15.91
CA LYS A 76 -13.41 -1.47 17.35
C LYS A 76 -13.77 -2.85 17.93
N VAL A 77 -14.00 -3.84 17.06
CA VAL A 77 -14.15 -5.26 17.43
C VAL A 77 -12.85 -5.79 18.03
N ILE A 78 -11.72 -5.26 17.56
CA ILE A 78 -10.37 -5.63 18.01
C ILE A 78 -9.63 -4.40 18.49
N ARG A 79 -9.05 -4.48 19.69
CA ARG A 79 -8.16 -3.43 20.21
C ARG A 79 -6.71 -3.71 19.84
N ARG A 80 -5.99 -2.63 19.59
CA ARG A 80 -4.53 -2.63 19.40
C ARG A 80 -3.92 -1.76 20.48
N ASP A 81 -2.96 -2.32 21.21
CA ASP A 81 -2.14 -1.59 22.17
C ASP A 81 -0.66 -1.76 21.79
N GLY A 82 -0.07 -0.71 21.22
CA GLY A 82 1.26 -0.79 20.61
C GLY A 82 1.36 -1.88 19.54
N GLN A 83 2.13 -2.93 19.82
CA GLN A 83 2.30 -4.11 18.95
C GLN A 83 1.39 -5.29 19.33
N LEU A 84 0.64 -5.18 20.42
CA LEU A 84 -0.27 -6.19 20.92
C LEU A 84 -1.65 -6.01 20.31
N ILE A 85 -2.33 -7.11 20.03
CA ILE A 85 -3.68 -7.14 19.49
C ILE A 85 -4.53 -8.16 20.25
N GLY A 86 -5.82 -7.87 20.41
CA GLY A 86 -6.78 -8.75 21.06
C GLY A 86 -8.22 -8.26 20.90
N PRO A 87 -9.21 -9.13 21.12
CA PRO A 87 -10.61 -8.75 20.96
C PRO A 87 -11.01 -7.72 22.02
N ASN A 88 -11.87 -6.77 21.62
CA ASN A 88 -12.38 -5.75 22.52
C ASN A 88 -13.49 -6.33 23.40
N LYS A 89 -13.36 -6.17 24.72
CA LYS A 89 -14.37 -6.63 25.68
C LYS A 89 -15.55 -5.68 25.83
N GLU A 90 -15.34 -4.40 25.55
CA GLU A 90 -16.37 -3.38 25.64
C GLU A 90 -17.22 -3.41 24.37
N ILE A 91 -18.23 -4.29 24.35
CA ILE A 91 -19.11 -4.51 23.19
C ILE A 91 -19.81 -3.21 22.76
N SER A 92 -20.17 -2.34 23.71
CA SER A 92 -20.81 -1.05 23.45
C SER A 92 -19.96 -0.09 22.61
N GLU A 93 -18.64 -0.32 22.53
CA GLU A 93 -17.76 0.50 21.68
C GLU A 93 -17.73 0.02 20.22
N TRP A 94 -18.30 -1.14 19.91
CA TRP A 94 -18.19 -1.75 18.58
C TRP A 94 -18.97 -0.90 17.58
N GLN A 95 -18.25 -0.46 16.54
CA GLN A 95 -18.78 0.34 15.44
C GLN A 95 -18.90 -0.55 14.22
N ILE A 96 -19.77 -1.55 14.32
CA ILE A 96 -20.15 -2.36 13.18
C ILE A 96 -21.24 -1.57 12.47
N GLU A 97 -20.86 -0.81 11.45
CA GLU A 97 -21.84 -0.30 10.51
C GLU A 97 -22.48 -1.53 9.88
N GLY A 98 -23.73 -1.81 10.30
CA GLY A 98 -24.49 -2.93 9.78
C GLY A 98 -24.43 -2.84 8.27
N CYS A 99 -23.79 -3.83 7.65
CA CYS A 99 -24.10 -4.06 6.26
C CYS A 99 -25.58 -4.42 6.31
N HIS A 100 -26.44 -3.50 5.86
CA HIS A 100 -27.81 -3.83 5.57
C HIS A 100 -27.72 -4.94 4.51
N TYR A 101 -27.70 -6.19 4.95
CA TYR A 101 -28.51 -7.19 4.30
C TYR A 101 -29.95 -6.76 4.56
N SER A 102 -30.38 -5.71 3.85
CA SER A 102 -31.78 -5.58 3.48
C SER A 102 -32.10 -6.87 2.75
N GLY A 103 -32.73 -7.80 3.48
CA GLY A 103 -33.60 -8.76 2.83
C GLY A 103 -34.54 -7.98 1.91
N ASP A 104 -34.70 -8.49 0.71
CA ASP A 104 -35.77 -8.11 -0.23
C ASP A 104 -35.87 -6.64 -0.61
N ASN A 105 -34.98 -6.23 -1.51
CA ASN A 105 -35.33 -5.26 -2.54
C ASN A 105 -34.76 -5.74 -3.88
N VAL A 106 -35.41 -6.74 -4.47
CA VAL A 106 -35.55 -6.76 -5.93
C VAL A 106 -36.16 -5.41 -6.31
N THR A 107 -35.31 -4.45 -6.68
CA THR A 107 -35.78 -3.24 -7.34
C THR A 107 -35.98 -3.60 -8.80
N ALA A 108 -37.25 -3.84 -9.13
CA ALA A 108 -37.77 -3.87 -10.47
C ALA A 108 -37.44 -2.56 -11.20
N MET A 109 -36.37 -2.58 -11.99
CA MET A 109 -36.12 -1.74 -13.17
C MET A 109 -34.84 -2.33 -13.80
N VAL A 110 -34.89 -3.35 -14.67
CA VAL A 110 -35.38 -3.30 -16.04
C VAL A 110 -35.93 -4.68 -16.41
N THR A 111 -37.24 -4.86 -16.34
CA THR A 111 -37.94 -5.85 -17.18
C THR A 111 -38.18 -5.19 -18.52
N ASN A 112 -37.39 -5.56 -19.54
CA ASN A 112 -37.82 -5.64 -20.94
C ASN A 112 -36.71 -6.32 -21.74
N SER A 113 -36.64 -7.65 -21.63
CA SER A 113 -36.47 -8.58 -22.77
C SER A 113 -36.12 -9.98 -22.26
N VAL A 114 -37.13 -10.71 -21.80
CA VAL A 114 -37.07 -12.18 -21.88
C VAL A 114 -37.61 -12.55 -23.26
N THR A 115 -36.75 -12.98 -24.16
CA THR A 115 -37.11 -13.97 -25.17
C THR A 115 -36.27 -15.21 -24.95
N LYS A 116 -36.88 -16.12 -24.18
CA LYS A 116 -36.98 -17.57 -24.39
C LYS A 116 -35.75 -18.30 -24.96
N THR A 117 -35.19 -19.11 -24.06
CA THR A 117 -34.99 -20.57 -24.24
C THR A 117 -33.97 -21.02 -25.28
N VAL A 118 -32.80 -21.49 -24.81
CA VAL A 118 -32.38 -22.90 -25.00
C VAL A 118 -31.54 -23.33 -23.79
N THR A 119 -32.06 -24.35 -23.12
CA THR A 119 -31.43 -25.18 -22.09
C THR A 119 -30.28 -26.00 -22.69
N ALA A 120 -29.06 -25.91 -22.14
CA ALA A 120 -28.15 -27.05 -22.00
C ALA A 120 -26.88 -26.70 -21.20
N LEU A 121 -26.76 -27.37 -20.04
CA LEU A 121 -25.54 -27.96 -19.46
C LEU A 121 -24.30 -27.07 -19.19
N SER A 122 -24.03 -26.91 -17.89
CA SER A 122 -22.76 -26.48 -17.26
C SER A 122 -21.65 -27.54 -17.41
N PRO A 123 -20.39 -27.33 -16.97
CA PRO A 123 -19.46 -26.19 -17.10
C PRO A 123 -18.12 -26.63 -17.76
N LYS A 124 -17.25 -25.69 -18.15
CA LYS A 124 -15.78 -25.93 -18.19
C LYS A 124 -14.97 -24.63 -18.18
N GLN A 125 -13.88 -24.72 -17.43
CA GLN A 125 -12.82 -23.73 -17.23
C GLN A 125 -12.17 -23.28 -18.55
N GLY A 126 -11.69 -22.03 -18.59
CA GLY A 126 -10.80 -21.57 -19.63
C GLY A 126 -10.39 -20.11 -19.44
N HIS A 127 -9.10 -19.90 -19.21
CA HIS A 127 -8.38 -18.63 -19.35
C HIS A 127 -8.77 -17.86 -20.63
N THR A 128 -8.69 -16.52 -20.63
CA THR A 128 -7.70 -15.70 -21.40
C THR A 128 -7.97 -14.20 -21.22
N LYS A 129 -6.89 -13.42 -21.33
CA LYS A 129 -6.84 -11.95 -21.48
C LYS A 129 -7.75 -11.43 -22.60
N GLU A 130 -8.02 -10.12 -22.59
CA GLU A 130 -7.92 -9.14 -23.72
C GLU A 130 -8.49 -7.80 -23.19
N THR A 131 -7.68 -6.74 -23.11
CA THR A 131 -7.58 -5.66 -24.13
C THR A 131 -8.80 -4.74 -24.12
N ILE A 132 -8.68 -3.56 -23.50
CA ILE A 132 -9.61 -2.44 -23.70
C ILE A 132 -8.80 -1.19 -24.03
N THR A 133 -8.87 -0.82 -25.29
CA THR A 133 -8.56 0.50 -25.84
C THR A 133 -9.70 1.44 -25.48
N LYS A 134 -9.42 2.68 -25.05
CA LYS A 134 -10.28 3.83 -25.36
C LYS A 134 -9.56 5.16 -25.17
N GLU A 135 -9.96 6.06 -26.05
CA GLU A 135 -9.25 7.21 -26.57
C GLU A 135 -9.30 8.46 -25.69
N LYS A 136 -8.38 9.34 -26.07
CA LYS A 136 -8.10 10.72 -25.68
C LYS A 136 -9.34 11.63 -25.77
N LYS A 137 -9.51 12.51 -24.78
CA LYS A 137 -10.17 13.81 -25.01
C LYS A 137 -9.43 14.89 -24.24
N GLU A 138 -8.81 15.79 -25.00
CA GLU A 138 -8.26 17.07 -24.52
C GLU A 138 -9.41 18.03 -24.23
N THR A 139 -9.29 18.83 -23.18
CA THR A 139 -9.79 20.21 -23.15
C THR A 139 -8.98 20.98 -22.11
N THR A 140 -8.07 21.81 -22.61
CA THR A 140 -7.42 22.90 -21.89
C THR A 140 -8.42 24.05 -21.76
N GLN A 141 -8.54 24.66 -20.58
CA GLN A 141 -8.78 26.09 -20.48
C GLN A 141 -8.48 26.63 -19.08
N THR A 142 -7.54 27.57 -19.09
CA THR A 142 -7.12 28.52 -18.07
C THR A 142 -8.23 29.50 -17.73
N HIS A 143 -8.37 29.83 -16.44
CA HIS A 143 -8.71 31.20 -16.03
C HIS A 143 -8.20 31.48 -14.61
N GLU A 144 -7.28 32.44 -14.48
CA GLU A 144 -7.07 33.20 -13.26
C GLU A 144 -8.08 34.34 -13.22
N VAL A 145 -8.65 34.65 -12.04
CA VAL A 145 -8.89 36.02 -11.49
C VAL A 145 -9.03 35.86 -9.96
N GLY A 146 -8.35 36.73 -9.19
CA GLY A 146 -8.32 36.71 -7.72
C GLY A 146 -9.28 37.67 -6.99
N LEU A 147 -9.12 37.68 -5.64
CA LEU A 147 -9.68 38.56 -4.59
C LEU A 147 -11.20 38.48 -4.35
N SER A 148 -11.75 38.42 -3.13
CA SER A 148 -11.32 38.96 -1.83
C SER A 148 -12.12 38.32 -0.66
N ASP A 149 -11.64 38.55 0.56
CA ASP A 149 -12.03 38.00 1.86
C ASP A 149 -13.51 38.15 2.28
N VAL A 150 -14.06 37.10 2.92
CA VAL A 150 -14.90 37.23 4.14
C VAL A 150 -14.58 36.09 5.10
N VAL A 151 -14.12 36.47 6.29
CA VAL A 151 -13.81 35.64 7.45
C VAL A 151 -15.10 35.05 8.05
N SER A 152 -15.08 33.76 8.41
CA SER A 152 -15.88 33.26 9.52
C SER A 152 -15.09 32.22 10.31
N GLU A 153 -14.75 32.60 11.54
CA GLU A 153 -13.89 31.89 12.47
C GLU A 153 -14.56 30.62 13.03
N LYS A 154 -13.86 29.49 12.93
CA LYS A 154 -13.94 28.40 13.92
C LYS A 154 -12.51 27.87 14.14
N PRO A 155 -11.99 27.83 15.39
CA PRO A 155 -10.67 27.29 15.63
C PRO A 155 -10.68 25.78 15.39
N LEU A 156 -9.95 25.34 14.36
CA LEU A 156 -9.76 23.94 14.02
C LEU A 156 -8.90 23.26 15.09
N THR A 157 -9.29 22.06 15.50
CA THR A 157 -8.61 21.31 16.57
C THR A 157 -7.21 20.84 16.13
N PRO A 158 -6.27 20.55 17.05
CA PRO A 158 -4.91 20.07 16.72
C PRO A 158 -4.85 18.82 15.82
N ARG A 159 -5.95 18.05 15.73
CA ARG A 159 -6.11 16.90 14.83
C ARG A 159 -6.26 17.30 13.37
N GLN A 160 -6.83 18.47 13.09
CA GLN A 160 -6.98 19.04 11.74
C GLN A 160 -5.70 19.76 11.28
N LEU A 161 -4.81 20.11 12.21
CA LEU A 161 -3.46 20.64 11.97
C LEU A 161 -2.39 19.57 11.69
N GLY A 162 -2.75 18.29 11.65
CA GLY A 162 -1.84 17.22 11.23
C GLY A 162 -0.64 16.97 12.16
N THR A 163 -0.65 17.46 13.40
CA THR A 163 0.43 17.21 14.36
C THR A 163 0.16 15.92 15.15
N ASN A 164 0.31 14.78 14.50
CA ASN A 164 0.40 13.48 15.17
C ASN A 164 1.88 13.06 15.21
N PRO A 165 2.55 13.06 16.39
CA PRO A 165 4.00 12.80 16.50
C PRO A 165 4.45 11.40 16.02
N ARG A 166 3.49 10.51 15.73
CA ARG A 166 3.76 9.12 15.30
C ARG A 166 3.41 8.83 13.85
N ALA A 167 2.91 9.80 13.09
CA ALA A 167 2.85 9.67 11.65
C ALA A 167 4.28 9.82 11.12
N THR A 168 4.83 8.78 10.49
CA THR A 168 5.99 8.92 9.59
C THR A 168 5.57 9.72 8.36
N GLY A 169 5.34 11.00 8.58
CA GLY A 169 5.24 12.07 7.60
C GLY A 169 6.17 13.18 8.08
N THR A 170 7.42 12.83 8.40
CA THR A 170 8.39 13.79 8.90
C THR A 170 9.04 14.48 7.72
N ASN A 171 8.77 15.78 7.63
CA ASN A 171 9.38 16.78 6.75
C ASN A 171 8.68 16.98 5.40
N PRO A 172 7.97 18.11 5.15
CA PRO A 172 7.41 18.45 3.84
C PRO A 172 8.48 18.51 2.74
N ARG A 173 9.77 18.70 3.09
CA ARG A 173 10.90 18.61 2.17
C ARG A 173 11.18 17.20 1.65
N SER A 174 10.69 16.14 2.30
CA SER A 174 10.85 14.75 1.86
C SER A 174 9.81 14.30 0.82
N LYS A 175 8.79 15.14 0.56
CA LYS A 175 7.84 14.89 -0.52
C LYS A 175 8.60 15.03 -1.84
N LEU A 176 8.60 13.96 -2.63
CA LEU A 176 9.23 13.97 -3.95
C LEU A 176 8.59 15.07 -4.82
N PRO A 177 9.37 16.05 -5.30
CA PRO A 177 8.88 17.02 -6.26
C PRO A 177 8.40 16.36 -7.55
N VAL A 178 7.56 17.07 -8.30
CA VAL A 178 7.24 16.67 -9.66
C VAL A 178 8.52 16.78 -10.49
N PHE A 179 8.82 15.75 -11.28
CA PHE A 179 10.00 15.67 -12.12
C PHE A 179 9.59 15.19 -13.52
N ASP A 180 10.41 15.50 -14.52
CA ASP A 180 10.17 15.12 -15.90
C ASP A 180 10.48 13.64 -16.11
N ARG A 181 9.39 12.87 -16.26
CA ARG A 181 9.44 11.42 -16.47
C ARG A 181 10.00 11.07 -17.85
N GLU A 182 9.76 11.89 -18.87
CA GLU A 182 10.24 11.62 -20.23
C GLU A 182 11.76 11.84 -20.27
N ARG A 183 12.21 12.99 -19.76
CA ARG A 183 13.65 13.31 -19.68
C ARG A 183 14.43 12.27 -18.88
N LEU A 184 13.90 11.80 -17.75
CA LEU A 184 14.52 10.73 -16.97
C LEU A 184 14.70 9.44 -17.80
N LYS A 185 13.66 9.03 -18.54
CA LYS A 185 13.70 7.83 -19.39
C LYS A 185 14.73 7.99 -20.50
N GLU A 186 14.77 9.13 -21.16
CA GLU A 186 15.73 9.43 -22.22
C GLU A 186 17.16 9.32 -21.69
N THR A 187 17.47 10.01 -20.58
CA THR A 187 18.80 9.96 -19.95
C THR A 187 19.22 8.54 -19.60
N TRP A 188 18.33 7.77 -18.96
CA TRP A 188 18.63 6.36 -18.67
C TRP A 188 18.82 5.54 -19.93
N ASN A 189 17.92 5.66 -20.92
CA ASN A 189 17.94 4.83 -22.12
C ASN A 189 19.18 5.11 -22.98
N CYS A 190 19.63 6.37 -23.06
CA CYS A 190 20.88 6.76 -23.69
C CYS A 190 22.08 6.10 -22.99
N LYS A 191 22.14 6.14 -21.66
CA LYS A 191 23.20 5.44 -20.91
C LYS A 191 23.09 3.92 -21.08
N ALA A 192 21.89 3.37 -21.02
CA ALA A 192 21.66 1.95 -21.16
C ALA A 192 22.11 1.44 -22.53
N GLU A 193 21.89 2.22 -23.59
CA GLU A 193 22.40 1.91 -24.93
C GLU A 193 23.93 1.88 -24.99
N ARG A 194 24.59 2.89 -24.41
CA ARG A 194 26.06 2.96 -24.37
C ARG A 194 26.71 1.79 -23.64
N PHE A 195 26.11 1.32 -22.54
CA PHE A 195 26.66 0.25 -21.70
C PHE A 195 25.97 -1.12 -21.91
N GLY A 196 25.09 -1.23 -22.91
CA GLY A 196 24.35 -2.46 -23.19
C GLY A 196 23.35 -2.89 -22.11
N LEU A 197 22.86 -1.98 -21.27
CA LEU A 197 21.90 -2.29 -20.20
C LEU A 197 20.44 -2.32 -20.70
N PRO A 198 19.49 -2.88 -19.92
CA PRO A 198 18.08 -2.84 -20.24
C PRO A 198 17.51 -1.41 -20.25
N LYS A 199 16.87 -1.03 -21.36
CA LYS A 199 16.09 0.20 -21.51
C LYS A 199 14.76 0.10 -20.74
N ILE A 200 14.24 1.24 -20.29
CA ILE A 200 12.94 1.35 -19.62
C ILE A 200 11.92 2.00 -20.55
N ARG A 201 10.67 1.50 -20.51
CA ARG A 201 9.53 2.08 -21.24
C ARG A 201 8.70 3.03 -20.39
N SER A 202 8.65 2.76 -19.08
CA SER A 202 7.90 3.55 -18.11
C SER A 202 8.65 3.62 -16.79
N VAL A 203 8.34 4.67 -16.01
CA VAL A 203 8.81 4.81 -14.63
C VAL A 203 7.88 3.98 -13.74
N THR A 204 8.36 2.83 -13.28
CA THR A 204 7.59 1.93 -12.41
C THR A 204 7.63 2.41 -10.95
N THR A 205 6.74 1.89 -10.11
CA THR A 205 6.72 2.21 -8.67
C THR A 205 8.05 1.90 -7.97
N THR A 206 8.77 0.86 -8.40
CA THR A 206 10.11 0.53 -7.86
C THR A 206 11.12 1.62 -8.17
N VAL A 207 11.10 2.13 -9.41
CA VAL A 207 11.96 3.24 -9.86
C VAL A 207 11.60 4.53 -9.11
N GLU A 208 10.31 4.85 -8.98
CA GLU A 208 9.85 6.01 -8.20
C GLU A 208 10.31 5.94 -6.74
N ASN A 209 10.24 4.77 -6.11
CA ASN A 209 10.72 4.59 -4.75
C ASN A 209 12.25 4.72 -4.66
N GLY A 210 12.98 4.32 -5.69
CA GLY A 210 14.42 4.57 -5.81
C GLY A 210 14.77 6.05 -5.91
N ILE A 211 14.05 6.79 -6.76
CA ILE A 211 14.17 8.24 -6.91
C ILE A 211 13.86 8.94 -5.59
N LYS A 212 12.81 8.52 -4.86
CA LYS A 212 12.50 9.04 -3.52
C LYS A 212 13.66 8.89 -2.56
N ARG A 213 14.29 7.71 -2.53
CA ARG A 213 15.47 7.48 -1.67
C ARG A 213 16.62 8.40 -2.05
N LEU A 214 16.94 8.50 -3.34
CA LEU A 214 17.98 9.38 -3.85
C LEU A 214 17.73 10.84 -3.46
N TRP A 215 16.51 11.34 -3.66
CA TRP A 215 16.13 12.70 -3.30
C TRP A 215 16.28 12.98 -1.80
N VAL A 216 15.82 12.05 -0.96
CA VAL A 216 15.93 12.19 0.50
C VAL A 216 17.40 12.18 0.96
N SER A 217 18.23 11.27 0.42
CA SER A 217 19.66 11.24 0.72
C SER A 217 20.34 12.54 0.27
N TYR A 218 20.04 13.04 -0.92
CA TYR A 218 20.58 14.29 -1.44
C TYR A 218 20.24 15.50 -0.56
N LEU A 219 18.98 15.64 -0.16
CA LEU A 219 18.56 16.73 0.73
C LEU A 219 19.26 16.67 2.10
N LYS A 220 19.49 15.46 2.61
CA LYS A 220 20.24 15.27 3.86
C LYS A 220 21.69 15.76 3.71
N GLN A 221 22.35 15.38 2.62
CA GLN A 221 23.72 15.83 2.32
C GLN A 221 23.79 17.35 2.14
N CYS A 222 22.86 17.96 1.40
CA CYS A 222 22.78 19.41 1.25
C CYS A 222 22.67 20.12 2.61
N LYS A 223 21.89 19.57 3.53
CA LYS A 223 21.74 20.11 4.89
C LYS A 223 23.05 19.99 5.69
N GLU A 224 23.75 18.87 5.59
CA GLU A 224 25.02 18.63 6.28
C GLU A 224 26.14 19.53 5.74
N LEU A 225 26.23 19.69 4.42
CA LEU A 225 27.21 20.54 3.74
C LEU A 225 26.82 22.02 3.67
N LYS A 226 25.66 22.41 4.22
CA LYS A 226 25.09 23.77 4.17
C LYS A 226 25.00 24.33 2.74
N ARG A 227 24.65 23.48 1.77
CA ARG A 227 24.44 23.86 0.36
C ARG A 227 22.96 23.93 0.03
N GLU A 228 22.59 24.79 -0.90
CA GLU A 228 21.22 24.83 -1.43
C GLU A 228 20.96 23.63 -2.35
N PRO A 229 19.82 22.93 -2.20
CA PRO A 229 19.45 21.84 -3.10
C PRO A 229 19.22 22.33 -4.52
N LYS A 230 19.78 21.62 -5.50
CA LYS A 230 19.48 21.80 -6.92
C LYS A 230 18.07 21.31 -7.25
N ASP A 231 17.58 21.75 -8.40
CA ASP A 231 16.36 21.23 -9.01
C ASP A 231 16.42 19.69 -9.18
N ILE A 232 15.26 19.04 -9.05
CA ILE A 232 15.14 17.58 -9.07
C ILE A 232 15.61 16.99 -10.40
N ASP A 233 15.23 17.58 -11.53
CA ASP A 233 15.62 17.03 -12.84
C ASP A 233 17.12 17.19 -13.05
N SER A 234 17.69 18.29 -12.59
CA SER A 234 19.14 18.50 -12.62
C SER A 234 19.90 17.47 -11.78
N LEU A 235 19.41 17.16 -10.58
CA LEU A 235 19.96 16.10 -9.73
C LEU A 235 19.86 14.74 -10.41
N LEU A 236 18.67 14.35 -10.86
CA LEU A 236 18.42 13.01 -11.39
C LEU A 236 19.24 12.76 -12.66
N ASN A 237 19.31 13.74 -13.56
CA ASN A 237 20.10 13.62 -14.76
C ASN A 237 21.60 13.62 -14.46
N GLY A 238 22.09 14.51 -13.59
CA GLY A 238 23.49 14.51 -13.19
C GLY A 238 23.92 13.19 -12.51
N TYR A 239 23.05 12.66 -11.63
CA TYR A 239 23.27 11.38 -10.98
C TYR A 239 23.30 10.23 -11.98
N LEU A 240 22.32 10.13 -12.87
CA LEU A 240 22.23 9.03 -13.81
C LEU A 240 23.28 9.13 -14.92
N GLU A 241 23.60 10.32 -15.41
CA GLU A 241 24.53 10.52 -16.54
C GLU A 241 25.99 10.54 -16.12
N HIS A 242 26.33 11.20 -15.01
CA HIS A 242 27.72 11.39 -14.59
C HIS A 242 28.07 10.58 -13.35
N GLY A 243 27.20 10.58 -12.33
CA GLY A 243 27.48 9.91 -11.06
C GLY A 243 27.50 8.38 -11.14
N TYR A 244 26.47 7.78 -11.73
CA TYR A 244 26.34 6.32 -11.77
C TYR A 244 27.17 5.69 -12.88
N GLN A 245 28.05 4.77 -12.49
CA GLN A 245 28.81 3.91 -13.40
C GLN A 245 28.33 2.45 -13.28
N PRO A 246 27.85 1.84 -14.37
CA PRO A 246 27.42 0.45 -14.37
C PRO A 246 28.55 -0.49 -13.98
N THR A 247 28.28 -1.43 -13.07
CA THR A 247 29.28 -2.44 -12.69
C THR A 247 29.39 -3.51 -13.78
N PRO A 248 30.55 -4.20 -13.89
CA PRO A 248 30.70 -5.33 -14.80
C PRO A 248 29.60 -6.38 -14.64
N TRP A 249 29.22 -6.65 -13.38
CA TRP A 249 28.09 -7.51 -13.04
C TRP A 249 26.75 -7.02 -13.62
N ALA A 250 26.45 -5.72 -13.52
CA ALA A 250 25.22 -5.13 -14.06
C ALA A 250 25.16 -5.23 -15.60
N MET A 251 26.32 -5.18 -16.25
CA MET A 251 26.48 -5.31 -17.70
C MET A 251 26.41 -6.77 -18.20
N GLY A 252 26.25 -7.75 -17.32
CA GLY A 252 26.13 -9.16 -17.68
C GLY A 252 27.42 -9.97 -17.57
N GLN A 253 28.46 -9.45 -16.91
CA GLN A 253 29.63 -10.26 -16.51
C GLN A 253 29.33 -11.06 -15.23
N ASN A 254 28.21 -11.76 -15.24
CA ASN A 254 27.81 -12.72 -14.22
C ASN A 254 27.66 -14.10 -14.88
N PRO A 255 27.72 -15.21 -14.10
CA PRO A 255 27.63 -16.56 -14.66
C PRO A 255 26.37 -16.82 -15.50
N GLU A 256 25.31 -16.05 -15.26
CA GLU A 256 24.03 -16.17 -15.94
C GLU A 256 23.89 -15.24 -17.17
N GLY A 257 24.86 -14.37 -17.45
CA GLY A 257 24.78 -13.36 -18.53
C GLY A 257 23.65 -12.33 -18.37
N LYS A 258 23.04 -12.23 -17.18
CA LYS A 258 21.90 -11.36 -16.91
C LYS A 258 22.33 -9.91 -16.76
N ARG A 259 21.63 -9.03 -17.48
CA ARG A 259 21.81 -7.57 -17.42
C ARG A 259 20.76 -6.93 -16.52
N TYR A 260 21.18 -5.95 -15.73
CA TYR A 260 20.31 -5.30 -14.76
C TYR A 260 20.06 -3.84 -15.13
N GLY A 261 18.79 -3.42 -15.09
CA GLY A 261 18.34 -2.08 -15.49
C GLY A 261 18.52 -1.02 -14.41
N ILE A 262 17.80 0.10 -14.56
CA ILE A 262 17.92 1.33 -13.75
C ILE A 262 17.85 1.11 -12.23
N GLU A 263 17.22 0.03 -11.79
CA GLU A 263 17.10 -0.32 -10.37
C GLU A 263 18.46 -0.50 -9.69
N THR A 264 19.51 -0.95 -10.41
CA THR A 264 20.86 -1.05 -9.85
C THR A 264 21.49 0.30 -9.56
N ALA A 265 21.16 1.31 -10.37
CA ALA A 265 21.57 2.69 -10.12
C ALA A 265 20.88 3.28 -8.89
N LEU A 266 19.63 2.89 -8.62
CA LEU A 266 18.82 3.44 -7.54
C LEU A 266 18.83 2.60 -6.24
N ARG A 267 19.84 1.74 -6.07
CA ARG A 267 20.07 1.03 -4.80
C ARG A 267 20.67 1.98 -3.76
N GLN A 268 20.29 1.80 -2.50
CA GLN A 268 20.77 2.66 -1.41
C GLN A 268 22.30 2.70 -1.35
N GLU A 269 22.96 1.55 -1.46
CA GLU A 269 24.42 1.45 -1.49
C GLU A 269 25.07 2.32 -2.57
N LYS A 270 24.47 2.38 -3.78
CA LYS A 270 24.99 3.19 -4.89
C LYS A 270 24.69 4.66 -4.72
N ILE A 271 23.53 4.99 -4.18
CA ILE A 271 23.16 6.36 -3.83
C ILE A 271 24.16 6.92 -2.82
N ASP A 272 24.41 6.21 -1.73
CA ASP A 272 25.31 6.65 -0.67
C ASP A 272 26.77 6.71 -1.15
N GLN A 273 27.20 5.76 -1.99
CA GLN A 273 28.53 5.77 -2.60
C GLN A 273 28.77 7.03 -3.45
N ILE A 274 27.82 7.38 -4.31
CA ILE A 274 27.98 8.49 -5.27
C ILE A 274 27.85 9.83 -4.55
N LEU A 275 26.81 10.00 -3.72
CA LEU A 275 26.63 11.22 -2.96
C LEU A 275 27.77 11.43 -1.95
N GLY A 276 28.27 10.37 -1.32
CA GLY A 276 29.41 10.43 -0.41
C GLY A 276 30.74 10.78 -1.11
N ALA A 277 30.91 10.44 -2.39
CA ALA A 277 32.10 10.77 -3.17
C ALA A 277 32.15 12.24 -3.62
N ASP A 278 31.00 12.91 -3.73
CA ASP A 278 30.87 14.33 -4.12
C ASP A 278 30.99 15.31 -2.92
N SER A 279 31.35 14.81 -1.73
CA SER A 279 31.48 15.60 -0.48
C SER A 279 32.90 16.10 -0.24
#